data_AF-A0A4U1A9L6-F1
#
_entry.id   AF-A0A4U1A9L6-F1
#
_cell.length_a   1.000
_cell.length_b   1.000
_cell.length_c   1.000
_cell.angle_alpha   90.00
_cell.angle_beta   90.00
_cell.angle_gamma   90.00
#
_symmetry.space_group_name_H-M   'P 1'
#
loop_
_entity.id
_entity.type
_entity.pdbx_description
1 polymer ?
#
loop_
_entity_poly.entity_id
_entity_poly.type
_entity_poly.pdbx_seq_one_letter_code
_entity_poly.pdbx_strand_id
1 'polypeptide(L)'
;MSFDPDIEFIKSLKETGGDTLKKCYQCASCSVACPLSTDQHPFPRKEMIWAQWGMKERLLDDPEVFLCHQCGDCTEICPRGAKPAEVLGAIRAYLYTLYGWPAWLARLAADIKNLPILLGGPAVIILALWLLSGATHIPSADVFARYGYTQFFGHWDFKWYPKNTFFIVSIMVPAAGLAVYSVYRGIHTMWQRMSKRANIKIEFRPSFFMFVTDFLWPSLVETMKHNRFRECTANTDRVKGHLPLVLGFIGAFILTCWSAFRQDILGLIWPSFHGPLPLTDPFKTLANVSAIALLYGIWVLWRNRLALEQRGKASRTFYDWFLIWEIVAVGITGLGAELLRWAGMPTLGYYVYFLHLVSVLMLFLYMPYTKFAHIVYRTTAMCFEKYRVSAFATNTID
;
A
#
# COMPACT_ATOMS: atom_id res chain seq x y z
N MET A 1 29.55 24.85 -13.26
CA MET A 1 28.78 23.64 -13.58
C MET A 1 27.37 24.08 -13.91
N SER A 2 26.92 23.98 -15.17
CA SER A 2 25.54 24.33 -15.53
C SER A 2 24.61 23.22 -15.01
N PHE A 3 23.69 23.59 -14.14
CA PHE A 3 22.62 22.69 -13.70
C PHE A 3 21.50 22.74 -14.75
N ASP A 4 21.07 21.58 -15.24
CA ASP A 4 19.93 21.46 -16.16
C ASP A 4 18.68 20.98 -15.39
N PRO A 5 17.63 21.80 -15.27
CA PRO A 5 16.39 21.42 -14.61
C PRO A 5 15.66 20.28 -15.34
N ASP A 6 15.25 19.24 -14.62
CA ASP A 6 14.39 18.20 -15.19
C ASP A 6 12.93 18.72 -15.30
N ILE A 7 12.58 19.21 -16.49
CA ILE A 7 11.26 19.79 -16.77
C ILE A 7 10.15 18.74 -16.77
N GLU A 8 10.42 17.53 -17.25
CA GLU A 8 9.45 16.43 -17.26
C GLU A 8 9.13 15.96 -15.84
N PHE A 9 10.13 15.91 -14.95
CA PHE A 9 9.90 15.66 -13.54
C PHE A 9 9.01 16.74 -12.91
N ILE A 10 9.28 18.02 -13.17
CA ILE A 10 8.42 19.12 -12.68
C ILE A 10 6.99 18.96 -13.18
N LYS A 11 6.80 18.63 -14.47
CA LYS A 11 5.47 18.40 -15.04
C LYS A 11 4.75 17.24 -14.36
N SER A 12 5.43 16.11 -14.18
CA SER A 12 4.89 14.94 -13.48
C SER A 12 4.45 15.28 -12.05
N LEU A 13 5.26 16.05 -11.31
CA LEU A 13 4.89 16.51 -9.97
C LEU A 13 3.61 17.36 -9.98
N LYS A 14 3.45 18.26 -10.97
CA LYS A 14 2.23 19.08 -11.10
C LYS A 14 1.00 18.21 -11.34
N GLU A 15 1.11 17.20 -12.21
CA GLU A 15 0.01 16.27 -12.53
C GLU A 15 -0.39 15.38 -11.34
N THR A 16 0.55 15.09 -10.43
CA THR A 16 0.32 14.29 -9.21
C THR A 16 0.07 15.12 -7.95
N GLY A 17 -0.34 16.39 -8.09
CA GLY A 17 -0.82 17.22 -6.96
C GLY A 17 0.22 18.19 -6.37
N GLY A 18 1.45 18.21 -6.90
CA GLY A 18 2.51 19.14 -6.55
C GLY A 18 2.46 20.48 -7.30
N ASP A 19 1.31 20.86 -7.86
CA ASP A 19 1.13 22.02 -8.75
C ASP A 19 1.59 23.36 -8.13
N THR A 20 1.53 23.46 -6.81
CA THR A 20 1.92 24.64 -6.04
C THR A 20 3.41 24.76 -5.74
N LEU A 21 4.26 23.83 -6.20
CA LEU A 21 5.70 23.83 -5.91
C LEU A 21 6.37 25.18 -6.25
N LYS A 22 5.98 25.82 -7.36
CA LYS A 22 6.52 27.12 -7.83
C LYS A 22 6.06 28.33 -7.02
N LYS A 23 5.13 28.18 -6.06
CA LYS A 23 4.71 29.29 -5.16
C LYS A 23 5.71 29.54 -4.03
N CYS A 24 6.57 28.57 -3.74
CA CYS A 24 7.45 28.60 -2.57
C CYS A 24 8.65 29.55 -2.76
N TYR A 25 8.69 30.61 -1.97
CA TYR A 25 9.80 31.57 -1.90
C TYR A 25 10.81 31.33 -0.75
N GLN A 26 10.87 30.11 -0.20
CA GLN A 26 11.91 29.70 0.77
C GLN A 26 11.93 30.46 2.12
N CYS A 27 10.78 30.83 2.69
CA CYS A 27 10.68 31.53 4.00
C CYS A 27 10.97 30.70 5.27
N ALA A 28 11.15 29.38 5.19
CA ALA A 28 11.33 28.46 6.32
C ALA A 28 10.16 28.22 7.30
N SER A 29 8.97 28.85 7.17
CA SER A 29 7.84 28.56 8.08
C SER A 29 7.50 27.07 8.21
N CYS A 30 7.59 26.33 7.09
CA CYS A 30 7.39 24.88 7.07
C CYS A 30 8.44 24.08 7.86
N SER A 31 9.69 24.56 7.94
CA SER A 31 10.77 23.93 8.70
C SER A 31 10.66 24.19 10.18
N VAL A 32 10.22 25.39 10.57
CA VAL A 32 9.95 25.70 11.98
C VAL A 32 8.80 24.85 12.52
N ALA A 33 7.77 24.59 11.71
CA ALA A 33 6.61 23.82 12.13
C ALA A 33 6.81 22.30 12.13
N CYS A 34 7.86 21.77 11.47
CA CYS A 34 7.98 20.32 11.25
C CYS A 34 8.94 19.65 12.25
N PRO A 35 8.50 18.63 12.99
CA PRO A 35 9.37 17.90 13.94
C PRO A 35 10.42 17.02 13.26
N LEU A 36 10.37 16.88 11.92
CA LEU A 36 11.42 16.22 11.14
C LEU A 36 12.60 17.17 10.83
N SER A 37 12.40 18.47 10.95
CA SER A 37 13.42 19.46 10.59
C SER A 37 14.49 19.55 11.68
N THR A 38 15.75 19.57 11.26
CA THR A 38 16.91 19.87 12.11
C THR A 38 17.73 21.00 11.49
N ASP A 39 18.73 21.51 12.21
CA ASP A 39 19.61 22.56 11.71
C ASP A 39 20.41 22.11 10.47
N GLN A 40 20.84 20.84 10.47
CA GLN A 40 21.58 20.24 9.34
C GLN A 40 20.65 19.80 8.21
N HIS A 41 19.37 19.54 8.51
CA HIS A 41 18.38 19.02 7.57
C HIS A 41 17.08 19.83 7.66
N PRO A 42 17.03 21.02 7.03
CA PRO A 42 15.87 21.90 7.08
C PRO A 42 14.72 21.38 6.19
N PHE A 43 13.91 20.49 6.76
CA PHE A 43 12.79 19.79 6.12
C PHE A 43 11.46 20.55 6.32
N PRO A 44 10.52 20.62 5.35
CA PRO A 44 10.63 20.22 3.96
C PRO A 44 11.17 21.36 3.06
N ARG A 45 11.75 22.43 3.63
CA ARG A 45 12.17 23.63 2.88
C ARG A 45 13.15 23.27 1.77
N LYS A 46 14.14 22.42 2.06
CA LYS A 46 15.16 21.98 1.09
C LYS A 46 14.54 21.16 -0.05
N GLU A 47 13.59 20.28 0.23
CA GLU A 47 12.88 19.49 -0.78
C GLU A 47 12.03 20.38 -1.67
N MET A 48 11.41 21.42 -1.11
CA MET A 48 10.62 22.37 -1.87
C MET A 48 11.46 23.12 -2.91
N ILE A 49 12.70 23.51 -2.59
CA ILE A 49 13.56 24.17 -3.60
C ILE A 49 14.08 23.16 -4.64
N TRP A 50 14.42 21.94 -4.22
CA TRP A 50 14.83 20.90 -5.16
C TRP A 50 13.71 20.52 -6.13
N ALA A 51 12.47 20.43 -5.66
CA ALA A 51 11.30 20.22 -6.50
C ALA A 51 11.09 21.38 -7.47
N GLN A 52 11.24 22.63 -6.99
CA GLN A 52 11.15 23.82 -7.83
C GLN A 52 12.18 23.84 -8.96
N TRP A 53 13.40 23.42 -8.69
CA TRP A 53 14.48 23.44 -9.68
C TRP A 53 14.54 22.15 -10.50
N GLY A 54 13.66 21.17 -10.28
CA GLY A 54 13.72 19.90 -11.01
C GLY A 54 14.95 19.08 -10.65
N MET A 55 15.47 19.20 -9.42
CA MET A 55 16.61 18.43 -8.91
C MET A 55 16.19 17.00 -8.54
N LYS A 56 15.72 16.26 -9.54
CA LYS A 56 15.16 14.91 -9.40
C LYS A 56 16.07 13.96 -8.61
N GLU A 57 17.36 13.91 -8.97
CA GLU A 57 18.33 13.02 -8.32
C GLU A 57 18.49 13.32 -6.82
N ARG A 58 18.41 14.59 -6.40
CA ARG A 58 18.49 14.96 -4.97
C ARG A 58 17.27 14.53 -4.18
N LEU A 59 16.10 14.43 -4.80
CA LEU A 59 14.88 13.97 -4.13
C LEU A 59 14.79 12.45 -4.11
N LEU A 60 15.25 11.80 -5.18
CA LEU A 60 15.35 10.35 -5.30
C LEU A 60 16.15 9.73 -4.17
N ASP A 61 17.29 10.34 -3.90
CA ASP A 61 18.27 9.81 -2.99
C ASP A 61 18.05 10.33 -1.55
N ASP A 62 16.94 11.04 -1.25
CA ASP A 62 16.67 11.60 0.09
C ASP A 62 15.75 10.69 0.92
N PRO A 63 16.25 10.08 2.01
CA PRO A 63 15.40 9.30 2.92
C PRO A 63 14.25 10.13 3.53
N GLU A 64 14.44 11.44 3.77
CA GLU A 64 13.48 12.30 4.47
C GLU A 64 12.13 12.43 3.74
N VAL A 65 12.14 12.29 2.41
CA VAL A 65 10.92 12.27 1.59
C VAL A 65 9.96 11.17 2.07
N PHE A 66 10.48 10.02 2.48
CA PHE A 66 9.68 8.89 2.99
C PHE A 66 9.32 9.01 4.47
N LEU A 67 10.07 9.81 5.25
CA LEU A 67 9.79 10.10 6.66
C LEU A 67 8.62 11.07 6.84
N CYS A 68 8.20 11.78 5.80
CA CYS A 68 7.03 12.65 5.82
C CYS A 68 5.72 11.90 6.14
N HIS A 69 4.98 12.36 7.15
CA HIS A 69 3.63 11.85 7.45
C HIS A 69 2.53 12.42 6.54
N GLN A 70 2.84 13.47 5.76
CA GLN A 70 1.86 14.25 5.00
C GLN A 70 0.72 14.72 5.91
N CYS A 71 1.08 15.35 7.04
CA CYS A 71 0.13 15.86 8.02
C CYS A 71 -0.59 17.12 7.57
N GLY A 72 0.11 18.03 6.88
CA GLY A 72 -0.45 19.29 6.39
C GLY A 72 -0.11 20.52 7.23
N ASP A 73 0.53 20.40 8.40
CA ASP A 73 0.90 21.55 9.25
C ASP A 73 1.73 22.58 8.46
N CYS A 74 2.67 22.11 7.64
CA CYS A 74 3.45 22.95 6.72
C CYS A 74 2.63 23.62 5.61
N THR A 75 1.53 23.00 5.19
CA THR A 75 0.58 23.58 4.21
C THR A 75 -0.30 24.63 4.86
N GLU A 76 -0.71 24.43 6.12
CA GLU A 76 -1.55 25.39 6.85
C GLU A 76 -0.81 26.69 7.14
N ILE A 77 0.45 26.61 7.57
CA ILE A 77 1.25 27.79 7.93
C ILE A 77 1.86 28.53 6.73
N CYS A 78 1.76 27.99 5.50
CA CYS A 78 2.48 28.58 4.36
C CYS A 78 1.87 29.93 3.94
N PRO A 79 2.62 31.06 4.04
CA PRO A 79 2.10 32.40 3.73
C PRO A 79 1.84 32.63 2.23
N ARG A 80 2.43 31.79 1.36
CA ARG A 80 2.25 31.85 -0.10
C ARG A 80 1.21 30.86 -0.63
N GLY A 81 0.61 30.07 0.26
CA GLY A 81 -0.29 28.98 -0.14
C GLY A 81 0.40 27.93 -1.03
N ALA A 82 1.72 27.74 -0.85
CA ALA A 82 2.35 26.50 -1.31
C ALA A 82 1.83 25.36 -0.43
N LYS A 83 1.70 24.16 -0.99
CA LYS A 83 1.22 22.97 -0.28
C LYS A 83 2.36 21.94 -0.13
N PRO A 84 3.36 22.14 0.78
CA PRO A 84 4.51 21.25 0.85
C PRO A 84 4.14 19.79 1.10
N ALA A 85 3.06 19.54 1.88
CA ALA A 85 2.57 18.19 2.11
C ALA A 85 2.16 17.49 0.81
N GLU A 86 1.48 18.19 -0.11
CA GLU A 86 1.07 17.65 -1.40
C GLU A 86 2.25 17.52 -2.37
N VAL A 87 3.20 18.45 -2.33
CA VAL A 87 4.45 18.35 -3.12
C VAL A 87 5.25 17.12 -2.72
N LEU A 88 5.41 16.84 -1.42
CA LEU A 88 6.06 15.60 -0.97
C LEU A 88 5.23 14.35 -1.29
N GLY A 89 3.89 14.46 -1.28
CA GLY A 89 2.99 13.42 -1.78
C GLY A 89 3.27 13.07 -3.25
N ALA A 90 3.35 14.09 -4.11
CA ALA A 90 3.65 13.97 -5.53
C ALA A 90 5.04 13.40 -5.80
N ILE A 91 6.06 13.85 -5.05
CA ILE A 91 7.41 13.29 -5.12
C ILE A 91 7.35 11.80 -4.83
N ARG A 92 6.73 11.38 -3.72
CA ARG A 92 6.61 9.95 -3.39
C ARG A 92 5.87 9.16 -4.47
N ALA A 93 4.77 9.69 -5.01
CA ALA A 93 4.05 9.06 -6.13
C ALA A 93 5.00 8.76 -7.30
N TYR A 94 5.80 9.74 -7.70
CA TYR A 94 6.83 9.57 -8.73
C TYR A 94 7.88 8.50 -8.34
N LEU A 95 8.35 8.53 -7.09
CA LEU A 95 9.35 7.57 -6.59
C LEU A 95 8.84 6.13 -6.60
N TYR A 96 7.59 5.90 -6.21
CA TYR A 96 7.02 4.55 -6.23
C TYR A 96 6.91 3.99 -7.65
N THR A 97 6.54 4.83 -8.63
CA THR A 97 6.54 4.43 -10.04
C THR A 97 7.96 4.15 -10.55
N LEU A 98 8.95 4.96 -10.16
CA LEU A 98 10.33 4.78 -10.61
C LEU A 98 11.00 3.53 -10.00
N TYR A 99 10.75 3.26 -8.72
CA TYR A 99 11.27 2.08 -8.02
C TYR A 99 10.49 0.80 -8.35
N GLY A 100 9.29 0.94 -8.91
CA GLY A 100 8.42 -0.17 -9.24
C GLY A 100 9.00 -1.11 -10.30
N TRP A 101 8.95 -2.41 -10.01
CA TRP A 101 9.31 -3.46 -10.97
C TRP A 101 8.11 -4.41 -11.17
N PRO A 102 7.74 -4.77 -12.40
CA PRO A 102 8.33 -4.31 -13.66
C PRO A 102 7.87 -2.89 -14.00
N ALA A 103 8.74 -2.11 -14.64
CA ALA A 103 8.52 -0.69 -14.89
C ALA A 103 7.25 -0.40 -15.71
N TRP A 104 6.89 -1.29 -16.65
CA TRP A 104 5.67 -1.12 -17.45
C TRP A 104 4.41 -1.20 -16.60
N LEU A 105 4.37 -2.10 -15.61
CA LEU A 105 3.23 -2.29 -14.72
C LEU A 105 3.12 -1.12 -13.72
N ALA A 106 4.27 -0.66 -13.21
CA ALA A 106 4.34 0.51 -12.36
C ALA A 106 3.81 1.77 -13.07
N ARG A 107 4.17 1.97 -14.34
CA ARG A 107 3.66 3.08 -15.17
C ARG A 107 2.16 2.93 -15.46
N LEU A 108 1.71 1.71 -15.73
CA LEU A 108 0.29 1.43 -15.98
C LEU A 108 -0.55 1.80 -14.76
N ALA A 109 -0.13 1.40 -13.56
CA ALA A 109 -0.80 1.69 -12.29
C ALA A 109 -0.72 3.16 -11.84
N ALA A 110 0.08 4.00 -12.49
CA ALA A 110 0.28 5.40 -12.09
C ALA A 110 -0.64 6.40 -12.82
N ASP A 111 -1.29 6.00 -13.91
CA ASP A 111 -2.12 6.90 -14.74
C ASP A 111 -3.59 6.45 -14.78
N ILE A 112 -4.50 7.38 -14.49
CA ILE A 112 -5.95 7.17 -14.52
C ILE A 112 -6.47 6.72 -15.88
N LYS A 113 -5.80 7.08 -16.98
CA LYS A 113 -6.20 6.65 -18.33
C LYS A 113 -6.19 5.14 -18.47
N ASN A 114 -5.40 4.45 -17.64
CA ASN A 114 -5.31 3.00 -17.63
C ASN A 114 -6.34 2.32 -16.72
N LEU A 115 -7.22 3.07 -16.04
CA LEU A 115 -8.22 2.51 -15.13
C LEU A 115 -9.08 1.40 -15.77
N PRO A 116 -9.55 1.50 -17.03
CA PRO A 116 -10.27 0.40 -17.67
C PRO A 116 -9.44 -0.89 -17.78
N ILE A 117 -8.12 -0.77 -18.02
CA ILE A 117 -7.21 -1.91 -18.11
C ILE A 117 -6.91 -2.48 -16.71
N LEU A 118 -6.72 -1.60 -15.71
CA LEU A 118 -6.50 -1.98 -14.31
C LEU A 118 -7.67 -2.78 -13.74
N LEU A 119 -8.91 -2.44 -14.12
CA LEU A 119 -10.11 -3.17 -13.72
C LEU A 119 -10.34 -4.40 -14.62
N GLY A 120 -10.27 -4.20 -15.94
CA GLY A 120 -10.62 -5.19 -16.94
C GLY A 120 -9.63 -6.36 -17.00
N GLY A 121 -8.33 -6.12 -16.82
CA GLY A 121 -7.31 -7.17 -16.88
C GLY A 121 -7.55 -8.28 -15.85
N PRO A 122 -7.58 -7.97 -14.55
CA PRO A 122 -7.91 -8.93 -13.50
C PRO A 122 -9.28 -9.59 -13.70
N ALA A 123 -10.31 -8.82 -14.10
CA ALA A 123 -11.63 -9.37 -14.39
C ALA A 123 -11.62 -10.41 -15.52
N VAL A 124 -10.91 -10.14 -16.62
CA VAL A 124 -10.75 -11.06 -17.74
C VAL A 124 -9.97 -12.30 -17.32
N ILE A 125 -8.93 -12.18 -16.49
CA ILE A 125 -8.18 -13.32 -15.96
C ILE A 125 -9.08 -14.24 -15.14
N ILE A 126 -9.84 -13.68 -14.18
CA ILE A 126 -10.76 -14.48 -13.35
C ILE A 126 -11.84 -15.12 -14.22
N LEU A 127 -12.42 -14.37 -15.16
CA LEU A 127 -13.47 -14.86 -16.05
C LEU A 127 -12.96 -15.99 -16.95
N ALA A 128 -11.77 -15.85 -17.53
CA ALA A 128 -11.15 -16.88 -18.36
C ALA A 128 -10.92 -18.17 -17.57
N LEU A 129 -10.42 -18.08 -16.33
CA LEU A 129 -10.26 -19.23 -15.47
C LEU A 129 -11.59 -19.85 -15.03
N TRP A 130 -12.61 -19.02 -14.83
CA TRP A 130 -13.95 -19.50 -14.53
C TRP A 130 -14.52 -20.32 -15.68
N LEU A 131 -14.36 -19.85 -16.93
CA LEU A 131 -14.72 -20.60 -18.13
C LEU A 131 -13.89 -21.88 -18.30
N LEU A 132 -12.57 -21.82 -18.13
CA LEU A 132 -11.67 -22.97 -18.21
C LEU A 132 -11.97 -24.04 -17.14
N SER A 133 -12.49 -23.62 -15.99
CA SER A 133 -12.93 -24.55 -14.95
C SER A 133 -14.17 -25.34 -15.36
N GLY A 134 -14.95 -24.91 -16.35
CA GLY A 134 -16.21 -25.55 -16.74
C GLY A 134 -17.35 -25.36 -15.73
N ALA A 135 -17.15 -24.56 -14.68
CA ALA A 135 -18.18 -24.24 -13.68
C ALA A 135 -19.10 -23.11 -14.16
N THR A 136 -19.82 -23.35 -15.26
CA THR A 136 -20.61 -22.31 -15.97
C THR A 136 -22.00 -22.08 -15.39
N HIS A 137 -22.40 -22.81 -14.34
CA HIS A 137 -23.72 -22.71 -13.75
C HIS A 137 -23.64 -22.22 -12.30
N ILE A 138 -24.61 -21.39 -11.92
CA ILE A 138 -24.80 -20.95 -10.55
C ILE A 138 -25.56 -22.08 -9.81
N PRO A 139 -25.11 -22.50 -8.62
CA PRO A 139 -25.75 -23.58 -7.89
C PRO A 139 -27.15 -23.18 -7.39
N SER A 140 -27.99 -24.18 -7.12
CA SER A 140 -29.25 -23.99 -6.40
C SER A 140 -29.01 -23.47 -4.97
N ALA A 141 -30.04 -22.89 -4.36
CA ALA A 141 -29.92 -22.27 -3.04
C ALA A 141 -29.52 -23.26 -1.93
N ASP A 142 -29.95 -24.52 -2.02
CA ASP A 142 -29.61 -25.59 -1.07
C ASP A 142 -28.13 -26.00 -1.16
N VAL A 143 -27.61 -26.17 -2.38
CA VAL A 143 -26.19 -26.45 -2.63
C VAL A 143 -25.35 -25.27 -2.16
N PHE A 144 -25.79 -24.04 -2.47
CA PHE A 144 -25.10 -22.83 -2.05
C PHE A 144 -25.10 -22.64 -0.53
N ALA A 145 -26.18 -22.98 0.18
CA ALA A 145 -26.21 -22.91 1.63
C ALA A 145 -25.17 -23.86 2.27
N ARG A 146 -24.97 -25.04 1.68
CA ARG A 146 -24.02 -26.04 2.18
C ARG A 146 -22.58 -25.70 1.86
N TYR A 147 -22.27 -25.37 0.61
CA TYR A 147 -20.89 -25.23 0.13
C TYR A 147 -20.46 -23.75 -0.03
N GLY A 148 -21.40 -22.83 -0.24
CA GLY A 148 -21.13 -21.44 -0.56
C GLY A 148 -20.21 -21.30 -1.77
N TYR A 149 -19.12 -20.55 -1.61
CA TYR A 149 -18.17 -20.26 -2.68
C TYR A 149 -17.07 -21.31 -2.86
N THR A 150 -17.04 -22.39 -2.08
CA THR A 150 -16.01 -23.43 -2.23
C THR A 150 -16.14 -24.22 -3.54
N GLN A 151 -17.20 -24.00 -4.30
CA GLN A 151 -17.44 -24.55 -5.64
C GLN A 151 -17.49 -23.48 -6.72
N PHE A 152 -16.93 -22.28 -6.49
CA PHE A 152 -16.97 -21.18 -7.47
C PHE A 152 -16.33 -21.57 -8.81
N PHE A 153 -15.14 -22.18 -8.79
CA PHE A 153 -14.52 -22.82 -9.97
C PHE A 153 -14.91 -24.31 -10.13
N GLY A 154 -16.03 -24.72 -9.54
CA GLY A 154 -16.54 -26.08 -9.54
C GLY A 154 -15.82 -27.03 -8.59
N HIS A 155 -16.11 -28.32 -8.73
CA HIS A 155 -15.48 -29.41 -7.96
C HIS A 155 -14.96 -30.52 -8.89
N TRP A 156 -14.12 -31.40 -8.36
CA TRP A 156 -13.68 -32.66 -8.97
C TRP A 156 -13.39 -33.69 -7.86
N ASP A 157 -13.17 -34.95 -8.21
CA ASP A 157 -12.89 -36.04 -7.24
C ASP A 157 -11.39 -36.26 -7.00
N PHE A 158 -10.53 -35.30 -7.37
CA PHE A 158 -9.10 -35.37 -7.09
C PHE A 158 -8.84 -35.21 -5.59
N LYS A 159 -8.47 -36.33 -4.95
CA LYS A 159 -8.29 -36.46 -3.50
C LYS A 159 -7.33 -35.44 -2.87
N TRP A 160 -6.26 -35.08 -3.58
CA TRP A 160 -5.19 -34.31 -2.99
C TRP A 160 -5.44 -32.81 -3.00
N TYR A 161 -6.25 -32.29 -3.92
CA TYR A 161 -6.35 -30.83 -4.04
C TYR A 161 -7.70 -30.40 -4.62
N PRO A 162 -8.51 -29.60 -3.91
CA PRO A 162 -9.81 -29.17 -4.43
C PRO A 162 -9.67 -28.27 -5.67
N LYS A 163 -10.59 -28.43 -6.63
CA LYS A 163 -10.62 -27.65 -7.86
C LYS A 163 -10.65 -26.15 -7.62
N ASN A 164 -11.55 -25.70 -6.75
CA ASN A 164 -11.69 -24.29 -6.42
C ASN A 164 -10.41 -23.68 -5.86
N THR A 165 -9.76 -24.40 -4.95
CA THR A 165 -8.49 -24.03 -4.34
C THR A 165 -7.38 -23.94 -5.39
N PHE A 166 -7.29 -24.92 -6.29
CA PHE A 166 -6.32 -24.93 -7.39
C PHE A 166 -6.40 -23.67 -8.25
N PHE A 167 -7.60 -23.31 -8.72
CA PHE A 167 -7.76 -22.13 -9.56
C PHE A 167 -7.42 -20.85 -8.81
N ILE A 168 -7.86 -20.68 -7.56
CA ILE A 168 -7.52 -19.50 -6.74
C ILE A 168 -6.01 -19.39 -6.53
N VAL A 169 -5.35 -20.47 -6.12
CA VAL A 169 -3.90 -20.47 -5.83
C VAL A 169 -3.08 -20.23 -7.10
N SER A 170 -3.51 -20.76 -8.25
CA SER A 170 -2.81 -20.59 -9.53
C SER A 170 -2.68 -19.13 -9.99
N ILE A 171 -3.48 -18.21 -9.43
CA ILE A 171 -3.42 -16.78 -9.71
C ILE A 171 -2.97 -15.94 -8.52
N MET A 172 -3.50 -16.20 -7.33
CA MET A 172 -3.28 -15.33 -6.17
C MET A 172 -1.86 -15.49 -5.64
N VAL A 173 -1.32 -16.71 -5.62
CA VAL A 173 0.05 -16.94 -5.14
C VAL A 173 1.10 -16.36 -6.10
N PRO A 174 1.01 -16.56 -7.43
CA PRO A 174 1.90 -15.86 -8.35
C PRO A 174 1.77 -14.33 -8.28
N ALA A 175 0.54 -13.79 -8.18
CA ALA A 175 0.34 -12.35 -8.04
C ALA A 175 0.98 -11.81 -6.73
N ALA A 176 0.80 -12.50 -5.61
CA ALA A 176 1.44 -12.17 -4.35
C ALA A 176 2.97 -12.28 -4.44
N GLY A 177 3.49 -13.32 -5.09
CA GLY A 177 4.93 -13.50 -5.33
C GLY A 177 5.54 -12.37 -6.16
N LEU A 178 4.85 -11.97 -7.24
CA LEU A 178 5.23 -10.80 -8.04
C LEU A 178 5.21 -9.51 -7.21
N ALA A 179 4.21 -9.32 -6.36
CA ALA A 179 4.11 -8.16 -5.48
C ALA A 179 5.29 -8.10 -4.49
N VAL A 180 5.60 -9.21 -3.82
CA VAL A 180 6.74 -9.33 -2.90
C VAL A 180 8.05 -9.06 -3.61
N TYR A 181 8.25 -9.65 -4.79
CA TYR A 181 9.46 -9.44 -5.58
C TYR A 181 9.59 -7.98 -6.06
N SER A 182 8.50 -7.35 -6.50
CA SER A 182 8.47 -5.92 -6.84
C SER A 182 8.92 -5.05 -5.66
N VAL A 183 8.34 -5.29 -4.48
CA VAL A 183 8.70 -4.56 -3.25
C VAL A 183 10.18 -4.75 -2.92
N TYR A 184 10.68 -5.99 -2.97
CA TYR A 184 12.11 -6.29 -2.78
C TYR A 184 13.00 -5.49 -3.74
N ARG A 185 12.68 -5.48 -5.04
CA ARG A 185 13.44 -4.70 -6.04
C ARG A 185 13.39 -3.20 -5.77
N GLY A 186 12.23 -2.69 -5.35
CA GLY A 186 12.03 -1.29 -5.01
C GLY A 186 12.86 -0.85 -3.80
N ILE A 187 12.79 -1.59 -2.68
CA ILE A 187 13.59 -1.27 -1.48
C ILE A 187 15.08 -1.45 -1.72
N HIS A 188 15.47 -2.45 -2.52
CA HIS A 188 16.87 -2.65 -2.89
C HIS A 188 17.39 -1.44 -3.68
N THR A 189 16.64 -0.99 -4.68
CA THR A 189 16.98 0.19 -5.49
C THR A 189 17.07 1.45 -4.61
N MET A 190 16.07 1.67 -3.75
CA MET A 190 16.08 2.80 -2.82
C MET A 190 17.30 2.78 -1.91
N TRP A 191 17.61 1.62 -1.29
CA TRP A 191 18.75 1.48 -0.39
C TRP A 191 20.08 1.78 -1.09
N GLN A 192 20.31 1.21 -2.28
CA GLN A 192 21.54 1.44 -3.06
C GLN A 192 21.75 2.93 -3.39
N ARG A 193 20.67 3.62 -3.77
CA ARG A 193 20.73 5.05 -4.10
C ARG A 193 21.05 5.91 -2.88
N MET A 194 20.38 5.66 -1.76
CA MET A 194 20.66 6.37 -0.50
C MET A 194 22.08 6.08 0.00
N SER A 195 22.55 4.83 -0.06
CA SER A 195 23.93 4.46 0.29
C SER A 195 24.96 5.20 -0.56
N LYS A 196 24.72 5.30 -1.87
CA LYS A 196 25.61 6.02 -2.79
C LYS A 196 25.66 7.52 -2.47
N ARG A 197 24.52 8.15 -2.20
CA ARG A 197 24.48 9.58 -1.81
C ARG A 197 25.17 9.83 -0.48
N ALA A 198 24.96 8.97 0.50
CA ALA A 198 25.58 9.06 1.80
C ALA A 198 27.08 8.67 1.78
N ASN A 199 27.62 8.30 0.61
CA ASN A 199 29.00 7.87 0.43
C ASN A 199 29.40 6.74 1.40
N ILE A 200 28.46 5.82 1.67
CA ILE A 200 28.68 4.71 2.60
C ILE A 200 29.68 3.73 1.96
N LYS A 201 30.84 3.57 2.60
CA LYS A 201 31.81 2.53 2.27
C LYS A 201 31.55 1.31 3.14
N ILE A 202 31.31 0.17 2.52
CA ILE A 202 31.01 -1.07 3.24
C ILE A 202 32.34 -1.78 3.53
N GLU A 203 32.95 -1.45 4.66
CA GLU A 203 34.15 -2.17 5.14
C GLU A 203 33.77 -3.46 5.88
N PHE A 204 32.73 -3.39 6.70
CA PHE A 204 32.18 -4.55 7.41
C PHE A 204 30.65 -4.47 7.46
N ARG A 205 29.98 -5.62 7.54
CA ARG A 205 28.52 -5.72 7.55
C ARG A 205 28.01 -6.25 8.88
N PRO A 206 26.85 -5.76 9.36
CA PRO A 206 26.22 -6.37 10.51
C PRO A 206 25.80 -7.81 10.19
N SER A 207 25.80 -8.68 11.21
CA SER A 207 25.15 -9.99 11.10
C SER A 207 23.65 -9.79 10.87
N PHE A 208 22.98 -10.81 10.31
CA PHE A 208 21.54 -10.74 10.08
C PHE A 208 20.76 -10.40 11.36
N PHE A 209 21.08 -11.08 12.47
CA PHE A 209 20.41 -10.85 13.75
C PHE A 209 20.61 -9.41 14.24
N MET A 210 21.85 -8.91 14.19
CA MET A 210 22.16 -7.54 14.60
C MET A 210 21.46 -6.52 13.71
N PHE A 211 21.40 -6.74 12.40
CA PHE A 211 20.66 -5.87 11.51
C PHE A 211 19.17 -5.80 11.86
N VAL A 212 18.59 -6.96 12.18
CA VAL A 212 17.19 -7.05 12.58
C VAL A 212 16.94 -6.35 13.91
N THR A 213 17.75 -6.62 14.93
CA THR A 213 17.53 -6.07 16.28
C THR A 213 17.80 -4.57 16.36
N ASP A 214 18.82 -4.09 15.66
CA ASP A 214 19.34 -2.73 15.89
C ASP A 214 18.74 -1.71 14.90
N PHE A 215 18.34 -2.16 13.71
CA PHE A 215 17.84 -1.26 12.66
C PHE A 215 16.40 -1.56 12.25
N LEU A 216 16.07 -2.81 11.89
CA LEU A 216 14.75 -3.13 11.33
C LEU A 216 13.64 -3.13 12.39
N TRP A 217 13.82 -3.86 13.49
CA TRP A 217 12.81 -4.01 14.54
C TRP A 217 12.43 -2.67 15.18
N PRO A 218 13.37 -1.78 15.56
CA PRO A 218 13.02 -0.47 16.09
C PRO A 218 12.21 0.37 15.08
N SER A 219 12.53 0.27 13.79
CA SER A 219 11.80 0.96 12.72
C SER A 219 10.39 0.43 12.52
N LEU A 220 10.19 -0.89 12.64
CA LEU A 220 8.86 -1.51 12.63
C LEU A 220 8.02 -1.07 13.84
N VAL A 221 8.61 -1.08 15.04
CA VAL A 221 7.93 -0.63 16.26
C VAL A 221 7.51 0.83 16.16
N GLU A 222 8.38 1.70 15.64
CA GLU A 222 8.05 3.11 15.40
C GLU A 222 6.90 3.28 14.39
N THR A 223 6.94 2.51 13.29
CA THR A 223 5.86 2.48 12.27
C THR A 223 4.52 2.11 12.89
N MET A 224 4.50 1.07 13.74
CA MET A 224 3.26 0.55 14.32
C MET A 224 2.69 1.46 15.42
N LYS A 225 3.53 2.04 16.28
CA LYS A 225 3.07 2.87 17.40
C LYS A 225 2.40 4.19 16.97
N HIS A 226 2.71 4.70 15.77
CA HIS A 226 2.18 5.98 15.27
C HIS A 226 2.44 7.19 16.20
N ASN A 227 3.42 7.13 17.11
CA ASN A 227 3.66 8.18 18.10
C ASN A 227 3.86 9.57 17.46
N ARG A 228 4.75 9.65 16.47
CA ARG A 228 5.06 10.88 15.73
C ARG A 228 3.93 11.39 14.86
N PHE A 229 2.99 10.51 14.50
CA PHE A 229 1.78 10.92 13.80
C PHE A 229 0.90 11.79 14.72
N ARG A 230 0.95 11.58 16.04
CA ARG A 230 0.19 12.37 17.02
C ARG A 230 0.79 13.74 17.30
N GLU A 231 2.05 13.95 16.97
CA GLU A 231 2.73 15.26 17.05
C GLU A 231 2.27 16.22 15.94
N CYS A 232 1.61 15.69 14.91
CA CYS A 232 1.10 16.46 13.78
C CYS A 232 -0.33 16.95 14.03
N THR A 233 -0.56 18.27 14.01
CA THR A 233 -1.77 18.88 14.57
C THR A 233 -2.89 19.15 13.55
N ALA A 234 -2.56 19.48 12.30
CA ALA A 234 -3.54 19.92 11.30
C ALA A 234 -4.49 18.81 10.82
N ASN A 235 -4.12 17.54 10.99
CA ASN A 235 -4.88 16.39 10.51
C ASN A 235 -4.89 15.23 11.51
N THR A 236 -4.96 15.54 12.80
CA THR A 236 -5.00 14.54 13.90
C THR A 236 -6.14 13.55 13.76
N ASP A 237 -7.30 13.98 13.25
CA ASP A 237 -8.46 13.11 13.00
C ASP A 237 -8.16 11.96 12.02
N ARG A 238 -7.12 12.09 11.20
CA ARG A 238 -6.66 11.00 10.32
C ARG A 238 -6.19 9.77 11.11
N VAL A 239 -5.68 9.91 12.34
CA VAL A 239 -5.29 8.78 13.20
C VAL A 239 -6.49 7.88 13.47
N LYS A 240 -7.65 8.48 13.76
CA LYS A 240 -8.88 7.77 14.13
C LYS A 240 -9.36 6.86 13.01
N GLY A 241 -9.06 7.20 11.75
CA GLY A 241 -9.33 6.35 10.59
C GLY A 241 -8.19 5.40 10.22
N HIS A 242 -6.95 5.90 10.23
CA HIS A 242 -5.79 5.17 9.72
C HIS A 242 -5.46 3.93 10.56
N LEU A 243 -5.43 4.05 11.89
CA LEU A 243 -5.03 2.92 12.75
C LEU A 243 -6.03 1.76 12.67
N PRO A 244 -7.36 1.96 12.80
CA PRO A 244 -8.34 0.89 12.58
C PRO A 244 -8.25 0.27 11.19
N LEU A 245 -8.00 1.08 10.15
CA LEU A 245 -7.83 0.56 8.79
C LEU A 245 -6.64 -0.40 8.70
N VAL A 246 -5.46 0.01 9.21
CA VAL A 246 -4.26 -0.83 9.15
C VAL A 246 -4.43 -2.10 9.97
N LEU A 247 -5.00 -2.00 11.18
CA LEU A 247 -5.26 -3.16 12.03
C LEU A 247 -6.28 -4.11 11.39
N GLY A 248 -7.34 -3.58 10.78
CA GLY A 248 -8.31 -4.37 10.03
C GLY A 248 -7.68 -5.07 8.81
N PHE A 249 -6.80 -4.38 8.08
CA PHE A 249 -6.07 -4.99 6.97
C PHE A 249 -5.14 -6.12 7.46
N ILE A 250 -4.41 -5.92 8.56
CA ILE A 250 -3.56 -6.95 9.17
C ILE A 250 -4.38 -8.17 9.59
N GLY A 251 -5.53 -7.97 10.26
CA GLY A 251 -6.39 -9.07 10.69
C GLY A 251 -7.00 -9.83 9.50
N ALA A 252 -7.41 -9.13 8.44
CA ALA A 252 -7.87 -9.76 7.20
C ALA A 252 -6.74 -10.54 6.48
N PHE A 253 -5.52 -10.02 6.50
CA PHE A 253 -4.35 -10.72 5.96
C PHE A 253 -4.00 -11.97 6.76
N ILE A 254 -4.04 -11.91 8.10
CA ILE A 254 -3.86 -13.06 8.98
C ILE A 254 -4.89 -14.15 8.67
N LEU A 255 -6.16 -13.78 8.51
CA LEU A 255 -7.21 -14.73 8.10
C LEU A 255 -6.89 -15.34 6.74
N THR A 256 -6.45 -14.55 5.77
CA THR A 256 -6.14 -15.02 4.42
C THR A 256 -5.00 -16.04 4.45
N CYS A 257 -3.92 -15.74 5.17
CA CYS A 257 -2.80 -16.66 5.38
C CYS A 257 -3.21 -17.92 6.15
N TRP A 258 -4.03 -17.77 7.20
CA TRP A 258 -4.58 -18.91 7.94
C TRP A 258 -5.45 -19.79 7.06
N SER A 259 -6.31 -19.19 6.23
CA SER A 259 -7.17 -19.91 5.29
C SER A 259 -6.35 -20.65 4.25
N ALA A 260 -5.32 -20.02 3.67
CA ALA A 260 -4.40 -20.67 2.75
C ALA A 260 -3.69 -21.85 3.43
N PHE A 261 -3.07 -21.63 4.60
CA PHE A 261 -2.41 -22.71 5.34
C PHE A 261 -3.36 -23.86 5.72
N ARG A 262 -4.54 -23.54 6.24
CA ARG A 262 -5.55 -24.52 6.67
C ARG A 262 -6.08 -25.33 5.49
N GLN A 263 -6.40 -24.69 4.36
CA GLN A 263 -6.97 -25.38 3.20
C GLN A 263 -5.90 -26.05 2.33
N ASP A 264 -4.77 -25.39 2.08
CA ASP A 264 -3.74 -25.83 1.14
C ASP A 264 -2.73 -26.81 1.75
N ILE A 265 -2.55 -26.79 3.07
CA ILE A 265 -1.59 -27.67 3.77
C ILE A 265 -2.32 -28.68 4.64
N LEU A 266 -3.09 -28.21 5.62
CA LEU A 266 -3.77 -29.12 6.54
C LEU A 266 -4.91 -29.89 5.84
N GLY A 267 -5.60 -29.24 4.89
CA GLY A 267 -6.66 -29.83 4.07
C GLY A 267 -6.23 -31.03 3.22
N LEU A 268 -4.93 -31.11 2.87
CA LEU A 268 -4.36 -32.26 2.14
C LEU A 268 -4.41 -33.55 2.96
N ILE A 269 -4.29 -33.44 4.28
CA ILE A 269 -4.25 -34.56 5.22
C ILE A 269 -5.63 -34.76 5.84
N TRP A 270 -6.32 -33.68 6.20
CA TRP A 270 -7.62 -33.69 6.86
C TRP A 270 -8.64 -32.88 6.05
N PRO A 271 -9.48 -33.54 5.23
CA PRO A 271 -10.46 -32.87 4.37
C PRO A 271 -11.47 -31.98 5.12
N SER A 272 -11.66 -32.19 6.43
CA SER A 272 -12.51 -31.35 7.29
C SER A 272 -11.99 -29.92 7.50
N PHE A 273 -10.73 -29.66 7.15
CA PHE A 273 -10.15 -28.31 7.18
C PHE A 273 -10.45 -27.48 5.91
N HIS A 274 -11.07 -28.08 4.89
CA HIS A 274 -11.65 -27.28 3.81
C HIS A 274 -12.80 -26.41 4.33
N GLY A 275 -13.00 -25.26 3.68
CA GLY A 275 -14.07 -24.35 4.04
C GLY A 275 -15.47 -24.94 3.83
N PRO A 276 -16.51 -24.24 4.27
CA PRO A 276 -16.49 -22.93 4.93
C PRO A 276 -16.08 -22.98 6.41
N LEU A 277 -15.49 -21.90 6.92
CA LEU A 277 -15.18 -21.77 8.34
C LEU A 277 -16.46 -21.61 9.17
N PRO A 278 -16.61 -22.31 10.31
CA PRO A 278 -17.69 -22.06 11.26
C PRO A 278 -17.65 -20.64 11.82
N LEU A 279 -18.79 -20.09 12.24
CA LEU A 279 -18.86 -18.74 12.83
C LEU A 279 -18.17 -18.66 14.19
N THR A 280 -18.10 -19.77 14.91
CA THR A 280 -17.40 -19.90 16.19
C THR A 280 -15.88 -19.97 16.03
N ASP A 281 -15.37 -20.06 14.80
CA ASP A 281 -13.93 -20.07 14.56
C ASP A 281 -13.32 -18.70 14.97
N PRO A 282 -12.24 -18.69 15.78
CA PRO A 282 -11.65 -17.45 16.26
C PRO A 282 -11.10 -16.58 15.12
N PHE A 283 -10.62 -17.18 14.03
CA PHE A 283 -10.17 -16.42 12.86
C PHE A 283 -11.35 -15.83 12.08
N LYS A 284 -12.52 -16.50 12.08
CA LYS A 284 -13.74 -15.94 11.50
C LYS A 284 -14.24 -14.74 12.31
N THR A 285 -14.14 -14.79 13.64
CA THR A 285 -14.46 -13.64 14.50
C THR A 285 -13.49 -12.49 14.25
N LEU A 286 -12.18 -12.78 14.19
CA LEU A 286 -11.16 -11.80 13.84
C LEU A 286 -11.43 -11.15 12.48
N ALA A 287 -11.84 -11.92 11.48
CA ALA A 287 -12.20 -11.45 10.16
C ALA A 287 -13.32 -10.40 10.20
N ASN A 288 -14.38 -10.68 10.95
CA ASN A 288 -15.56 -9.81 11.02
C ASN A 288 -15.23 -8.51 11.78
N VAL A 289 -14.48 -8.59 12.88
CA VAL A 289 -13.96 -7.41 13.58
C VAL A 289 -13.05 -6.58 12.66
N SER A 290 -12.20 -7.26 11.89
CA SER A 290 -11.28 -6.64 10.93
C SER A 290 -12.01 -5.93 9.79
N ALA A 291 -13.08 -6.53 9.26
CA ALA A 291 -13.92 -5.93 8.22
C ALA A 291 -14.60 -4.65 8.73
N ILE A 292 -15.15 -4.66 9.95
CA ILE A 292 -15.75 -3.47 10.58
C ILE A 292 -14.70 -2.38 10.77
N ALA A 293 -13.53 -2.72 11.32
CA ALA A 293 -12.44 -1.76 11.54
C ALA A 293 -11.93 -1.15 10.23
N LEU A 294 -11.80 -1.97 9.17
CA LEU A 294 -11.39 -1.53 7.84
C LEU A 294 -12.42 -0.59 7.22
N LEU A 295 -13.71 -0.94 7.25
CA LEU A 295 -14.80 -0.12 6.70
C LEU A 295 -14.98 1.21 7.46
N TYR A 296 -14.89 1.18 8.79
CA TYR A 296 -14.89 2.40 9.60
C TYR A 296 -13.67 3.29 9.26
N GLY A 297 -12.47 2.68 9.23
CA GLY A 297 -11.24 3.39 8.96
C GLY A 297 -11.24 4.07 7.60
N ILE A 298 -11.67 3.37 6.56
CA ILE A 298 -11.74 3.93 5.20
C ILE A 298 -12.81 5.02 5.08
N TRP A 299 -13.94 4.89 5.78
CA TRP A 299 -14.97 5.94 5.83
C TRP A 299 -14.45 7.24 6.44
N VAL A 300 -13.72 7.16 7.57
CA VAL A 300 -13.09 8.35 8.19
C VAL A 300 -12.08 8.98 7.23
N LEU A 301 -11.20 8.20 6.61
CA LEU A 301 -10.18 8.71 5.69
C LEU A 301 -10.80 9.34 4.44
N TRP A 302 -11.87 8.76 3.90
CA TRP A 302 -12.62 9.30 2.78
C TRP A 302 -13.18 10.69 3.12
N ARG A 303 -13.83 10.84 4.28
CA ARG A 303 -14.40 12.12 4.74
C ARG A 303 -13.32 13.17 4.96
N ASN A 304 -12.22 12.80 5.63
CA ASN A 304 -11.10 13.71 5.87
C ASN A 304 -10.49 14.19 4.55
N ARG A 305 -10.37 13.30 3.56
CA ARG A 305 -9.84 13.67 2.24
C ARG A 305 -10.76 14.65 1.51
N LEU A 306 -12.06 14.37 1.46
CA LEU A 306 -13.03 15.29 0.86
C LEU A 306 -13.01 16.67 1.52
N ALA A 307 -12.91 16.72 2.85
CA ALA A 307 -12.83 17.98 3.59
C ALA A 307 -11.58 18.80 3.23
N LEU A 308 -10.42 18.15 3.07
CA LEU A 308 -9.18 18.82 2.65
C LEU A 308 -9.26 19.34 1.20
N GLU A 309 -9.90 18.59 0.31
CA GLU A 309 -10.13 19.02 -1.08
C GLU A 309 -11.06 20.24 -1.12
N GLN A 310 -12.15 20.23 -0.36
CA GLN A 310 -13.11 21.34 -0.27
C GLN A 310 -12.47 22.63 0.29
N ARG A 311 -11.55 22.50 1.26
CA ARG A 311 -10.79 23.63 1.80
C ARG A 311 -9.64 24.08 0.90
N GLY A 312 -9.44 23.44 -0.24
CA GLY A 312 -8.35 23.72 -1.17
C GLY A 312 -6.97 23.40 -0.61
N LYS A 313 -6.86 22.54 0.41
CA LYS A 313 -5.60 22.17 1.09
C LYS A 313 -4.96 20.91 0.49
N ALA A 314 -5.74 20.08 -0.19
CA ALA A 314 -5.29 18.94 -0.98
C ALA A 314 -5.73 19.06 -2.45
N SER A 315 -5.07 18.35 -3.35
CA SER A 315 -5.44 18.27 -4.77
C SER A 315 -6.12 16.93 -5.05
N ARG A 316 -7.12 16.87 -5.94
CA ARG A 316 -7.80 15.61 -6.27
C ARG A 316 -6.99 14.84 -7.32
N THR A 317 -6.20 13.85 -6.91
CA THR A 317 -5.35 13.07 -7.83
C THR A 317 -5.77 11.60 -7.87
N PHE A 318 -5.51 10.94 -8.99
CA PHE A 318 -5.74 9.50 -9.13
C PHE A 318 -4.95 8.69 -8.10
N TYR A 319 -3.68 9.03 -7.91
CA TYR A 319 -2.79 8.34 -6.97
C TYR A 319 -3.31 8.37 -5.52
N ASP A 320 -3.94 9.47 -5.13
CA ASP A 320 -4.52 9.62 -3.80
C ASP A 320 -5.83 8.82 -3.61
N TRP A 321 -6.63 8.70 -4.66
CA TRP A 321 -7.96 8.09 -4.60
C TRP A 321 -8.00 6.61 -4.97
N PHE A 322 -7.10 6.14 -5.83
CA PHE A 322 -7.11 4.76 -6.32
C PHE A 322 -7.08 3.74 -5.18
N LEU A 323 -6.15 3.89 -4.23
CA LEU A 323 -6.07 3.01 -3.08
C LEU A 323 -7.32 3.10 -2.18
N ILE A 324 -7.93 4.28 -2.08
CA ILE A 324 -9.16 4.46 -1.30
C ILE A 324 -10.30 3.67 -1.95
N TRP A 325 -10.46 3.78 -3.26
CA TRP A 325 -11.45 3.00 -4.02
C TRP A 325 -11.20 1.50 -3.92
N GLU A 326 -9.94 1.07 -4.03
CA GLU A 326 -9.55 -0.32 -3.94
C GLU A 326 -9.90 -0.93 -2.56
N ILE A 327 -9.56 -0.24 -1.47
CA ILE A 327 -9.88 -0.72 -0.12
C ILE A 327 -11.40 -0.76 0.11
N VAL A 328 -12.15 0.22 -0.40
CA VAL A 328 -13.62 0.20 -0.36
C VAL A 328 -14.16 -1.00 -1.14
N ALA A 329 -13.65 -1.25 -2.35
CA ALA A 329 -14.07 -2.37 -3.19
C ALA A 329 -13.81 -3.70 -2.49
N VAL A 330 -12.59 -3.95 -2.01
CA VAL A 330 -12.24 -5.18 -1.27
C VAL A 330 -13.10 -5.34 -0.01
N GLY A 331 -13.28 -4.28 0.78
CA GLY A 331 -14.05 -4.32 2.03
C GLY A 331 -15.54 -4.57 1.82
N ILE A 332 -16.18 -3.84 0.89
CA ILE A 332 -17.62 -3.97 0.61
C ILE A 332 -17.91 -5.31 -0.06
N THR A 333 -17.12 -5.71 -1.06
CA THR A 333 -17.33 -6.98 -1.76
C THR A 333 -17.06 -8.18 -0.84
N GLY A 334 -16.06 -8.09 0.05
CA GLY A 334 -15.75 -9.16 1.01
C GLY A 334 -16.86 -9.37 2.03
N LEU A 335 -17.30 -8.30 2.69
CA LEU A 335 -18.43 -8.37 3.62
C LEU A 335 -19.73 -8.71 2.90
N GLY A 336 -19.95 -8.16 1.70
CA GLY A 336 -21.11 -8.45 0.87
C GLY A 336 -21.18 -9.93 0.47
N ALA A 337 -20.06 -10.55 0.10
CA ALA A 337 -20.01 -11.98 -0.21
C ALA A 337 -20.42 -12.83 1.00
N GLU A 338 -19.99 -12.46 2.21
CA GLU A 338 -20.42 -13.14 3.43
C GLU A 338 -21.92 -12.98 3.69
N LEU A 339 -22.45 -11.75 3.61
CA LEU A 339 -23.86 -11.48 3.85
C LEU A 339 -24.77 -12.19 2.83
N LEU A 340 -24.38 -12.21 1.55
CA LEU A 340 -25.15 -12.88 0.50
C LEU A 340 -25.11 -14.40 0.63
N ARG A 341 -24.00 -14.95 1.13
CA ARG A 341 -23.92 -16.37 1.51
C ARG A 341 -24.92 -16.68 2.63
N TRP A 342 -25.01 -15.83 3.65
CA TRP A 342 -25.98 -16.02 4.75
C TRP A 342 -27.42 -15.85 4.30
N ALA A 343 -27.68 -14.90 3.41
CA ALA A 343 -28.99 -14.68 2.82
C ALA A 343 -29.43 -15.81 1.87
N GLY A 344 -28.55 -16.78 1.58
CA GLY A 344 -28.86 -17.89 0.66
C GLY A 344 -29.13 -17.39 -0.77
N MET A 345 -28.48 -16.30 -1.20
CA MET A 345 -28.69 -15.69 -2.51
C MET A 345 -27.56 -16.05 -3.48
N PRO A 346 -27.59 -17.23 -4.14
CA PRO A 346 -26.47 -17.74 -4.93
C PRO A 346 -26.12 -16.83 -6.12
N THR A 347 -27.12 -16.32 -6.84
CA THR A 347 -26.90 -15.48 -8.03
C THR A 347 -26.14 -14.21 -7.71
N LEU A 348 -26.65 -13.41 -6.75
CA LEU A 348 -25.96 -12.19 -6.34
C LEU A 348 -24.64 -12.50 -5.62
N GLY A 349 -24.61 -13.55 -4.80
CA GLY A 349 -23.41 -13.97 -4.09
C GLY A 349 -22.25 -14.27 -5.04
N TYR A 350 -22.49 -15.02 -6.13
CA TYR A 350 -21.46 -15.34 -7.11
C TYR A 350 -20.93 -14.10 -7.85
N TYR A 351 -21.80 -13.15 -8.22
CA TYR A 351 -21.36 -11.89 -8.81
C TYR A 351 -20.50 -11.07 -7.83
N VAL A 352 -20.93 -10.93 -6.58
CA VAL A 352 -20.17 -10.18 -5.58
C VAL A 352 -18.86 -10.88 -5.23
N TYR A 353 -18.85 -12.21 -5.16
CA TYR A 353 -17.62 -12.98 -4.93
C TYR A 353 -16.65 -12.88 -6.12
N PHE A 354 -17.14 -12.87 -7.37
CA PHE A 354 -16.32 -12.57 -8.54
C PHE A 354 -15.67 -11.18 -8.40
N LEU A 355 -16.46 -10.13 -8.09
CA LEU A 355 -15.94 -8.78 -7.89
C LEU A 355 -14.94 -8.72 -6.73
N HIS A 356 -15.14 -9.52 -5.69
CA HIS A 356 -14.20 -9.64 -4.59
C HIS A 356 -12.86 -10.23 -5.04
N LEU A 357 -12.88 -11.34 -5.79
CA LEU A 357 -11.66 -11.94 -6.35
C LEU A 357 -10.93 -10.98 -7.29
N VAL A 358 -11.67 -10.24 -8.12
CA VAL A 358 -11.10 -9.19 -8.98
C VAL A 358 -10.40 -8.12 -8.16
N SER A 359 -11.06 -7.60 -7.13
CA SER A 359 -10.49 -6.56 -6.24
C SER A 359 -9.25 -7.10 -5.50
N VAL A 360 -9.30 -8.31 -4.93
CA VAL A 360 -8.13 -8.91 -4.26
C VAL A 360 -6.97 -9.13 -5.23
N LEU A 361 -7.23 -9.54 -6.47
CA LEU A 361 -6.19 -9.67 -7.49
C LEU A 361 -5.59 -8.30 -7.87
N MET A 362 -6.42 -7.27 -8.03
CA MET A 362 -5.97 -5.88 -8.23
C MET A 362 -5.08 -5.42 -7.08
N LEU A 363 -5.50 -5.68 -5.84
CA LEU A 363 -4.74 -5.36 -4.65
C LEU A 363 -3.34 -6.00 -4.71
N PHE A 364 -3.20 -7.29 -5.01
CA PHE A 364 -1.87 -7.91 -5.14
C PHE A 364 -1.05 -7.31 -6.29
N LEU A 365 -1.64 -7.18 -7.48
CA LEU A 365 -0.91 -6.73 -8.66
C LEU A 365 -0.44 -5.28 -8.57
N TYR A 366 -1.22 -4.40 -7.96
CA TYR A 366 -0.99 -2.95 -8.01
C TYR A 366 -0.48 -2.35 -6.71
N MET A 367 -0.67 -3.02 -5.56
CA MET A 367 -0.19 -2.57 -4.25
C MET A 367 1.23 -1.97 -4.25
N PRO A 368 2.25 -2.59 -4.87
CA PRO A 368 3.62 -2.09 -4.82
C PRO A 368 3.83 -0.72 -5.45
N TYR A 369 2.89 -0.28 -6.32
CA TYR A 369 2.98 0.95 -7.10
C TYR A 369 2.00 2.03 -6.64
N THR A 370 1.25 1.76 -5.56
CA THR A 370 0.24 2.68 -5.01
C THR A 370 0.69 3.20 -3.66
N LYS A 371 -0.13 4.07 -3.06
CA LYS A 371 0.08 4.55 -1.70
C LYS A 371 0.26 3.45 -0.67
N PHE A 372 -0.18 2.22 -0.93
CA PHE A 372 -0.02 1.13 0.02
C PHE A 372 1.46 0.87 0.33
N ALA A 373 2.33 1.02 -0.68
CA ALA A 373 3.76 0.79 -0.55
C ALA A 373 4.44 1.69 0.50
N HIS A 374 3.79 2.78 0.94
CA HIS A 374 4.33 3.69 1.94
C HIS A 374 4.78 2.98 3.22
N ILE A 375 4.08 1.93 3.67
CA ILE A 375 4.45 1.21 4.90
C ILE A 375 5.84 0.60 4.76
N VAL A 376 6.16 0.04 3.59
CA VAL A 376 7.44 -0.60 3.34
C VAL A 376 8.54 0.44 3.12
N TYR A 377 8.35 1.36 2.17
CA TYR A 377 9.38 2.37 1.85
C TYR A 377 9.69 3.29 3.03
N ARG A 378 8.68 3.67 3.83
CA ARG A 378 8.90 4.44 5.06
C ARG A 378 9.71 3.65 6.09
N THR A 379 9.33 2.39 6.33
CA THR A 379 10.06 1.53 7.28
C THR A 379 11.51 1.35 6.83
N THR A 380 11.74 1.13 5.53
CA THR A 380 13.08 1.03 4.97
C THR A 380 13.86 2.33 5.11
N ALA A 381 13.25 3.50 4.88
CA ALA A 381 13.91 4.80 5.09
C ALA A 381 14.28 5.04 6.55
N MET A 382 13.40 4.71 7.51
CA MET A 382 13.70 4.80 8.95
C MET A 382 14.81 3.84 9.37
N CYS A 383 14.81 2.63 8.82
CA CYS A 383 15.88 1.65 9.02
C CYS A 383 17.21 2.19 8.48
N PHE A 384 17.18 2.78 7.29
CA PHE A 384 18.36 3.41 6.68
C PHE A 384 18.88 4.59 7.50
N GLU A 385 18.02 5.45 8.03
CA GLU A 385 18.42 6.57 8.90
C GLU A 385 19.20 6.08 10.14
N LYS A 386 18.77 4.98 10.75
CA LYS A 386 19.49 4.36 11.88
C LYS A 386 20.79 3.73 11.42
N TYR A 387 20.78 3.06 10.26
CA TYR A 387 21.96 2.41 9.70
C TYR A 387 23.05 3.41 9.29
N ARG A 388 22.70 4.52 8.63
CA ARG A 388 23.67 5.47 8.05
C ARG A 388 24.51 6.22 9.09
N VAL A 389 24.03 6.30 10.34
CA VAL A 389 24.74 6.92 11.47
C VAL A 389 25.40 5.87 12.38
N SER A 390 25.29 4.59 12.03
CA SER A 390 25.91 3.50 12.78
C SER A 390 27.37 3.32 12.39
N ALA A 391 28.14 2.63 13.25
CA ALA A 391 29.53 2.25 12.97
C ALA A 391 29.72 1.46 11.66
N PHE A 392 28.66 0.83 11.13
CA PHE A 392 28.71 0.09 9.85
C PHE A 392 28.65 1.00 8.62
N ALA A 393 28.36 2.29 8.78
CA ALA A 393 28.15 3.23 7.69
C ALA A 393 28.97 4.53 7.81
N THR A 394 29.27 4.97 9.03
CA THR A 394 30.22 6.04 9.29
C THR A 394 31.62 5.46 9.43
N ASN A 395 32.57 5.98 8.66
CA ASN A 395 33.98 5.74 8.94
C ASN A 395 34.27 6.25 10.36
N THR A 396 34.74 5.40 11.26
CA THR A 396 35.23 5.78 12.60
C THR A 396 36.59 6.49 12.54
N ILE A 397 36.96 7.04 11.37
CA ILE A 397 38.25 7.63 11.09
C ILE A 397 38.00 8.86 10.19
N ASP A 398 37.57 9.95 10.80
CA ASP A 398 37.87 11.33 10.38
C ASP A 398 37.92 12.20 11.64
#